data_AF-A0A2N3E2H5-F1
#
_entry.id   AF-A0A2N3E2H5-F1
#
_cell.length_a   1.000
_cell.length_b   1.000
_cell.length_c   1.000
_cell.angle_alpha   90.00
_cell.angle_beta   90.00
_cell.angle_gamma   90.00
#
_symmetry.space_group_name_H-M   'P 1'
#
loop_
_entity.id
_entity.type
_entity.pdbx_description
1 polymer ?
#
loop_
_entity_poly.entity_id
_entity_poly.type
_entity_poly.pdbx_seq_one_letter_code
_entity_poly.pdbx_strand_id
1 'polypeptide(L)'
;MTIYGYEWDDRKNRANLEKHGLSFDLAVEIFAHPVLLAEDPRRYETVRGVERRYIAIGEIGGVVVIVVVFTWRGEKRRIVSARKANRNEREAYKAWHEARHAGG
;
A
#
# COMPACT_ATOMS: atom_id res chain seq x y z
N MET A 1 1.16 -18.12 -4.92
CA MET A 1 2.58 -17.72 -4.76
C MET A 1 2.65 -16.84 -3.53
N THR A 2 3.33 -17.23 -2.45
CA THR A 2 3.50 -16.33 -1.29
C THR A 2 4.79 -15.56 -1.52
N ILE A 3 4.68 -14.27 -1.83
CA ILE A 3 5.85 -13.38 -1.79
C ILE A 3 6.22 -13.26 -0.31
N TYR A 4 7.44 -13.67 0.06
CA TYR A 4 7.89 -13.70 1.46
C TYR A 4 7.57 -12.37 2.16
N GLY A 5 6.83 -12.42 3.28
CA GLY A 5 6.41 -11.23 4.04
C GLY A 5 5.06 -10.62 3.65
N TYR A 6 4.39 -11.11 2.60
CA TYR A 6 3.09 -10.61 2.14
C TYR A 6 2.04 -11.70 2.06
N GLU A 7 0.78 -11.34 2.34
CA GLU A 7 -0.36 -12.22 2.14
C GLU A 7 -1.56 -11.43 1.63
N TRP A 8 -2.49 -12.10 0.95
CA TRP A 8 -3.77 -11.53 0.56
C TRP A 8 -4.78 -12.64 0.29
N ASP A 9 -6.04 -12.25 0.10
CA ASP A 9 -7.08 -13.13 -0.41
C ASP A 9 -7.08 -13.04 -1.95
N ASP A 10 -6.96 -14.17 -2.65
CA ASP A 10 -6.88 -14.19 -4.12
C ASP A 10 -8.15 -13.67 -4.80
N ARG A 11 -9.33 -13.83 -4.17
CA ARG A 11 -10.57 -13.24 -4.68
C ARG A 11 -10.51 -11.72 -4.57
N LYS A 12 -9.93 -11.19 -3.49
CA LYS A 12 -9.68 -9.74 -3.37
C LYS A 12 -8.64 -9.24 -4.36
N ASN A 13 -7.58 -10.00 -4.60
CA ASN A 13 -6.56 -9.62 -5.59
C ASN A 13 -7.18 -9.48 -6.99
N ARG A 14 -7.95 -10.48 -7.43
CA ARG A 14 -8.65 -10.44 -8.72
C ARG A 14 -9.66 -9.28 -8.80
N ALA A 15 -10.49 -9.08 -7.77
CA ALA A 15 -11.44 -7.98 -7.74
C ALA A 15 -10.73 -6.60 -7.74
N ASN A 16 -9.57 -6.48 -7.08
CA ASN A 16 -8.77 -5.27 -7.07
C ASN A 16 -8.16 -5.00 -8.46
N LEU A 17 -7.65 -6.05 -9.12
CA LEU A 17 -7.12 -5.95 -10.47
C LEU A 17 -8.21 -5.51 -11.47
N GLU A 18 -9.41 -6.10 -11.41
CA GLU A 18 -10.54 -5.70 -12.25
C GLU A 18 -10.96 -4.25 -12.00
N LYS A 19 -11.03 -3.83 -10.74
CA LYS A 19 -11.50 -2.50 -10.35
C LYS A 19 -10.47 -1.38 -10.57
N HIS A 20 -9.19 -1.68 -10.36
CA HIS A 20 -8.13 -0.67 -10.28
C HIS A 20 -6.99 -0.87 -11.29
N GLY A 21 -7.00 -1.96 -12.07
CA GLY A 21 -5.95 -2.29 -13.02
C GLY A 21 -4.60 -2.62 -12.36
N LEU A 22 -4.61 -2.97 -11.07
CA LEU A 22 -3.41 -3.23 -10.27
C LEU A 22 -3.59 -4.51 -9.46
N SER A 23 -2.74 -5.50 -9.69
CA SER A 23 -2.65 -6.69 -8.85
C SER A 23 -1.86 -6.40 -7.57
N PHE A 24 -2.13 -7.17 -6.52
CA PHE A 24 -1.35 -7.10 -5.28
C PHE A 24 0.08 -7.56 -5.47
N ASP A 25 0.32 -8.53 -6.36
CA ASP A 25 1.65 -8.98 -6.74
C ASP A 25 2.52 -7.83 -7.26
N LEU A 26 1.95 -6.95 -8.10
CA LEU A 26 2.65 -5.76 -8.57
C LEU A 26 2.68 -4.65 -7.50
N ALA A 27 1.62 -4.54 -6.69
CA ALA A 27 1.51 -3.47 -5.72
C ALA A 27 2.55 -3.57 -4.59
N VAL A 28 3.01 -4.78 -4.24
CA VAL A 28 4.03 -4.95 -3.19
C VAL A 28 5.42 -4.46 -3.59
N GLU A 29 5.68 -4.24 -4.88
CA GLU A 29 6.94 -3.67 -5.38
C GLU A 29 7.26 -2.30 -4.76
N ILE A 30 6.26 -1.53 -4.32
CA ILE A 30 6.52 -0.23 -3.67
C ILE A 30 7.38 -0.38 -2.41
N PHE A 31 7.33 -1.53 -1.75
CA PHE A 31 8.05 -1.77 -0.50
C PHE A 31 9.51 -2.13 -0.72
N ALA A 32 9.95 -2.30 -1.98
CA ALA A 32 11.37 -2.37 -2.32
C ALA A 32 12.08 -1.00 -2.20
N HIS A 33 11.30 0.08 -2.09
CA HIS A 33 11.77 1.46 -1.98
C HIS A 33 11.15 2.15 -0.76
N PRO A 34 11.65 3.34 -0.36
CA PRO A 34 11.03 4.13 0.68
C PRO A 34 9.57 4.48 0.34
N VAL A 35 8.67 4.33 1.32
CA VAL A 35 7.25 4.68 1.18
C VAL A 35 6.84 5.72 2.21
N LEU A 36 5.92 6.60 1.84
CA LEU A 36 5.20 7.44 2.78
C LEU A 36 4.17 6.57 3.49
N LEU A 37 4.39 6.30 4.78
CA LEU A 37 3.57 5.40 5.59
C LEU A 37 2.77 6.19 6.63
N ALA A 38 1.47 5.89 6.73
CA ALA A 38 0.59 6.41 7.77
C ALA A 38 -0.38 5.34 8.26
N GLU A 39 -0.85 5.45 9.51
CA GLU A 39 -1.99 4.67 9.99
C GLU A 39 -3.29 5.24 9.43
N ASP A 40 -4.20 4.39 8.95
CA ASP A 40 -5.54 4.82 8.53
C ASP A 40 -6.35 5.15 9.79
N PRO A 41 -6.84 6.39 9.96
CA PRO A 41 -7.57 6.79 11.17
C PRO A 41 -8.94 6.11 11.30
N ARG A 42 -9.43 5.46 10.25
CA ARG A 42 -10.73 4.78 10.27
C ARG A 42 -10.67 3.52 11.11
N ARG A 43 -11.71 3.30 11.91
CA ARG A 43 -11.90 2.04 12.64
C ARG A 43 -12.52 0.99 11.74
N TYR A 44 -11.84 -0.13 11.58
CA TYR A 44 -12.33 -1.28 10.83
C TYR A 44 -12.73 -2.40 11.79
N GLU A 45 -14.02 -2.49 12.10
CA GLU A 45 -14.55 -3.56 12.95
C GLU A 45 -14.62 -4.89 12.18
N THR A 46 -14.18 -5.96 12.82
CA THR A 46 -14.23 -7.33 12.29
C THR A 46 -14.78 -8.27 13.35
N VAL A 47 -15.13 -9.51 12.96
CA VAL A 47 -15.52 -10.57 13.90
C VAL A 47 -14.45 -10.91 14.95
N ARG A 48 -13.21 -10.42 14.76
CA ARG A 48 -12.07 -10.58 15.68
C ARG A 48 -11.72 -9.29 16.43
N GLY A 49 -12.55 -8.26 16.35
CA GLY A 49 -12.31 -6.93 16.93
C GLY A 49 -11.84 -5.89 15.91
N VAL A 50 -11.27 -4.79 16.39
CA VAL A 50 -10.82 -3.67 15.56
C VAL A 50 -9.50 -4.01 14.86
N GLU A 51 -9.51 -3.98 13.53
CA GLU A 51 -8.34 -4.18 12.68
C GLU A 51 -7.69 -2.83 12.35
N ARG A 52 -6.42 -2.63 12.76
CA ARG A 52 -5.65 -1.46 12.34
C ARG A 52 -5.18 -1.61 10.90
N ARG A 53 -5.33 -0.56 10.10
CA ARG A 53 -4.88 -0.53 8.72
C ARG A 53 -3.86 0.58 8.52
N TYR A 54 -2.99 0.37 7.56
CA TYR A 54 -1.92 1.27 7.20
C TYR A 54 -2.04 1.60 5.73
N ILE A 55 -1.72 2.85 5.40
CA ILE A 55 -1.67 3.38 4.05
C ILE A 55 -0.21 3.62 3.72
N ALA A 56 0.29 2.94 2.70
CA ALA A 56 1.58 3.20 2.09
C ALA A 56 1.39 3.87 0.74
N ILE A 57 2.07 4.99 0.51
CA ILE A 57 2.17 5.63 -0.80
C ILE A 57 3.60 5.47 -1.27
N GLY A 58 3.77 4.90 -2.46
CA GLY A 58 5.08 4.62 -3.04
C GLY A 58 4.98 4.48 -4.54
N GLU A 59 6.12 4.30 -5.20
CA GLU A 59 6.21 4.21 -6.65
C GLU A 59 6.63 2.83 -7.14
N ILE A 60 6.11 2.46 -8.31
CA ILE A 60 6.54 1.29 -9.05
C ILE A 60 7.40 1.77 -10.21
N GLY A 61 8.62 1.23 -10.30
CA GLY A 61 9.56 1.51 -11.39
C GLY A 61 9.97 2.98 -11.52
N GLY A 62 9.90 3.77 -10.45
CA GLY A 62 10.28 5.19 -10.46
C GLY A 62 9.28 6.12 -11.15
N VAL A 63 8.10 5.64 -11.56
CA VAL A 63 7.18 6.41 -12.41
C VAL A 63 5.75 6.39 -11.88
N VAL A 64 5.24 5.21 -11.48
CA VAL A 64 3.82 5.06 -11.17
C VAL A 64 3.62 5.08 -9.67
N VAL A 65 3.11 6.20 -9.14
CA VAL A 65 2.76 6.31 -7.72
C VAL A 65 1.41 5.63 -7.45
N ILE A 66 1.41 4.71 -6.49
CA ILE A 66 0.23 3.99 -6.04
C ILE A 66 0.04 4.11 -4.53
N VAL A 67 -1.17 3.79 -4.10
CA VAL A 67 -1.55 3.67 -2.70
C VAL A 67 -1.86 2.21 -2.41
N VAL A 68 -1.24 1.67 -1.36
CA VAL A 68 -1.46 0.33 -0.85
C VAL A 68 -2.02 0.43 0.56
N VAL A 69 -3.15 -0.23 0.79
CA VAL A 69 -3.75 -0.39 2.12
C VAL A 69 -3.48 -1.81 2.59
N PHE A 70 -2.91 -1.95 3.79
CA PHE A 70 -2.59 -3.24 4.37
C PHE A 70 -2.83 -3.27 5.88
N THR A 71 -2.82 -4.46 6.46
CA THR A 71 -2.80 -4.68 7.91
C THR A 71 -1.65 -5.62 8.27
N TRP A 72 -1.17 -5.54 9.51
CA TRP A 72 -0.16 -6.47 10.02
C TRP A 72 -0.82 -7.72 10.58
N ARG A 73 -0.29 -8.89 10.19
CA ARG A 73 -0.65 -10.19 10.74
C ARG A 73 0.63 -10.91 11.17
N GLY A 74 1.01 -10.72 12.43
CA GLY A 74 2.37 -11.05 12.88
C GLY A 74 3.37 -10.21 12.09
N GLU A 75 4.31 -10.86 11.42
CA GLU A 75 5.34 -10.21 10.60
C GLU A 75 4.92 -9.98 9.14
N LYS A 76 3.73 -10.45 8.74
CA LYS A 76 3.26 -10.35 7.36
C LYS A 76 2.40 -9.12 7.14
N ARG A 77 2.56 -8.48 5.98
CA ARG A 77 1.65 -7.44 5.48
C ARG A 77 0.52 -8.11 4.70
N ARG A 78 -0.68 -8.07 5.25
CA ARG A 78 -1.88 -8.51 4.54
C ARG A 78 -2.42 -7.38 3.68
N ILE A 79 -2.29 -7.50 2.36
CA ILE A 79 -2.75 -6.48 1.41
C ILE A 79 -4.29 -6.52 1.33
N VAL A 80 -4.90 -5.34 1.48
CA VAL A 80 -6.35 -5.17 1.50
C VAL A 80 -6.85 -4.48 0.23
N SER A 81 -6.10 -3.48 -0.27
CA SER A 81 -6.44 -2.72 -1.47
C SER A 81 -5.19 -2.08 -2.08
N ALA A 82 -5.18 -1.91 -3.39
CA ALA A 82 -4.15 -1.19 -4.11
C ALA A 82 -4.76 -0.38 -5.26
N ARG A 83 -4.35 0.88 -5.44
CA ARG A 83 -4.84 1.73 -6.52
C ARG A 83 -3.83 2.78 -6.92
N LYS A 84 -3.99 3.38 -8.11
CA LYS A 84 -3.24 4.58 -8.47
C LYS A 84 -3.50 5.70 -7.46
N ALA A 85 -2.44 6.42 -7.11
CA ALA A 85 -2.55 7.61 -6.27
C ALA A 85 -3.30 8.70 -7.02
N ASN A 86 -4.16 9.43 -6.31
CA ASN A 86 -4.81 10.61 -6.86
C ASN A 86 -3.80 11.77 -6.96
N ARG A 87 -4.23 12.94 -7.46
CA ARG A 87 -3.34 14.09 -7.61
C ARG A 87 -2.73 14.52 -6.27
N ASN A 88 -3.54 14.68 -5.23
CA ASN A 88 -3.09 15.17 -3.93
C ASN A 88 -2.12 14.20 -3.24
N GLU A 89 -2.39 12.90 -3.35
CA GLU A 89 -1.51 11.84 -2.83
C GLU A 89 -0.16 11.81 -3.54
N ARG A 90 -0.13 12.06 -4.85
CA ARG A 90 1.11 12.17 -5.63
C ARG A 90 1.94 13.37 -5.19
N GLU A 91 1.32 14.53 -5.04
CA GLU A 91 2.01 15.73 -4.55
C GLU A 91 2.54 15.53 -3.13
N ALA A 92 1.75 14.90 -2.24
CA ALA A 92 2.19 14.59 -0.88
C ALA A 92 3.39 13.62 -0.86
N TYR A 93 3.36 12.57 -1.67
CA TYR A 93 4.49 11.64 -1.82
C TYR A 93 5.73 12.35 -2.37
N LYS A 94 5.58 13.18 -3.41
CA LYS A 94 6.67 13.94 -4.01
C LYS A 94 7.34 14.88 -2.99
N ALA A 95 6.54 15.69 -2.29
CA ALA A 95 7.06 16.61 -1.28
C ALA A 95 7.78 15.88 -0.14
N TRP A 96 7.22 14.75 0.32
CA TRP A 96 7.87 13.88 1.32
C TRP A 96 9.19 13.30 0.80
N HIS A 97 9.20 12.83 -0.44
CA HIS A 97 10.39 12.24 -1.07
C HIS A 97 11.50 13.29 -1.23
N GLU A 98 11.18 14.50 -1.70
CA GLU A 98 12.14 15.61 -1.82
C GLU A 98 12.70 16.03 -0.46
N ALA A 99 11.86 16.20 0.55
CA ALA A 99 12.29 16.57 1.90
C ALA A 99 13.24 15.53 2.52
N ARG A 100 13.06 14.24 2.18
CA ARG A 100 13.93 13.15 2.63
C ARG A 100 15.35 13.23 2.04
N HIS A 101 15.50 13.75 0.82
CA HIS A 101 16.80 13.89 0.14
C HIS A 101 17.47 15.24 0.36
N ALA A 102 16.71 16.27 0.75
CA ALA A 102 17.24 17.61 1.01
C ALA A 102 18.02 17.75 2.33
N GLY A 103 18.01 16.72 3.19
CA GLY A 103 18.69 16.70 4.49
C GLY A 103 20.06 16.00 4.50
N GLY A 104 20.67 15.81 3.34
CA GLY A 104 22.00 15.19 3.16
C GLY A 104 23.13 16.20 3.01
#